data_AF-A0A8H6IHV4-F1
#
_entry.id   AF-A0A8H6IHV4-F1
#
_cell.length_a   1.000
_cell.length_b   1.000
_cell.length_c   1.000
_cell.angle_alpha   90.00
_cell.angle_beta   90.00
_cell.angle_gamma   90.00
#
_symmetry.space_group_name_H-M   'P 1'
#
loop_
_entity.id
_entity.type
_entity.pdbx_description
1 polymer ?
#
loop_
_entity_poly.entity_id
_entity_poly.type
_entity_poly.pdbx_seq_one_letter_code
_entity_poly.pdbx_strand_id
1 'polypeptide(L)'
;MVNTAPSTKEVPEGYVLHTENSSSILLDANAAFLNPVQEFNRDLSVACIRVWSEESNRTKEAKWRQKQDRKQKAKVSGKDFAPATKRAKANHPDPTHGDAGASTSEQASSDTASHQPYRFTILEALSATGLRSIRYAKEIPLLKHVIANDLSPAAVEAMHRNVEWNDLGEKRLEGPDGQTKVIPAKVRVNEGDACSLMYSHREEKDRVDVVDLDPYGTAAPFIDPAIQSIKDGGLLCVTCTDLAVLATNNYPEKCFSNYGGVPVKAEFAHEVALRLLLHTLATSAARYGRYITPLVSLSIDFYIRVFVRVDTGPAEVKKVQAKTSLVHVCSSCQSFYNQPLGRVVEKKHEKSGHTNYLYKTQTNVTPEKCEECEGNLHVAGPMWNGPLHDPEYIGKVLEHLESNVDHYGTATRMKGMLTELDTLFYFVPGKVSGHFHCQTPALEEVASALLNAGFKISRSHACAGSLKTTASNRDIHDVIRGFIKLNPVKTDKIPPSSPALRLLAKEPKLIADFTRHPDSAVLSKVRLVRYQENPTPHWGPGARATGKANPKLKRKREEDAEGMAVDGAPADDSKKPE
;
A
#
# COMPACT_ATOMS: atom_id res chain seq x y z
N MET A 1 17.07 -42.04 -0.15
CA MET A 1 16.12 -41.10 -0.78
C MET A 1 14.98 -41.93 -1.34
N VAL A 2 13.85 -42.01 -0.62
CA VAL A 2 12.65 -42.65 -1.15
C VAL A 2 11.95 -41.59 -1.99
N ASN A 3 11.97 -41.80 -3.30
CA ASN A 3 11.31 -40.95 -4.28
C ASN A 3 9.81 -41.26 -4.21
N THR A 4 9.08 -40.60 -3.31
CA THR A 4 7.62 -40.67 -3.29
C THR A 4 7.10 -39.84 -4.44
N ALA A 5 6.57 -40.51 -5.47
CA ALA A 5 5.81 -39.87 -6.54
C ALA A 5 4.69 -38.99 -5.93
N PRO A 6 4.37 -37.82 -6.50
CA PRO A 6 3.26 -37.01 -6.01
C PRO A 6 1.97 -37.80 -6.16
N SER A 7 1.27 -38.06 -5.06
CA SER A 7 -0.09 -38.60 -5.13
C SER A 7 -0.94 -37.58 -5.88
N THR A 8 -1.36 -37.89 -7.09
CA THR A 8 -2.32 -37.08 -7.85
C THR A 8 -3.66 -37.14 -7.11
N LYS A 9 -3.95 -36.15 -6.26
CA LYS A 9 -5.25 -36.00 -5.60
C LYS A 9 -6.33 -35.88 -6.69
N GLU A 10 -7.33 -36.74 -6.67
CA GLU A 10 -8.45 -36.66 -7.61
C GLU A 10 -9.34 -35.47 -7.28
N VAL A 11 -9.66 -34.66 -8.29
CA VAL A 11 -10.53 -33.48 -8.14
C VAL A 11 -11.96 -33.98 -7.90
N PRO A 12 -12.61 -33.60 -6.79
CA PRO A 12 -13.97 -34.07 -6.50
C PRO A 12 -14.98 -33.57 -7.55
N GLU A 13 -16.02 -34.35 -7.80
CA GLU A 13 -17.11 -34.00 -8.73
C GLU A 13 -17.74 -32.64 -8.35
N GLY A 14 -18.04 -31.81 -9.36
CA GLY A 14 -18.60 -30.47 -9.17
C GLY A 14 -17.57 -29.36 -8.94
N TYR A 15 -16.27 -29.70 -8.86
CA TYR A 15 -15.18 -28.73 -8.70
C TYR A 15 -14.28 -28.64 -9.92
N VAL A 16 -13.75 -27.45 -10.16
CA VAL A 16 -12.66 -27.17 -11.09
C VAL A 16 -11.42 -26.80 -10.29
N LEU A 17 -10.28 -27.40 -10.65
CA LEU A 17 -9.01 -27.08 -10.03
C LEU A 17 -8.43 -25.81 -10.67
N HIS A 18 -8.19 -24.79 -9.86
CA HIS A 18 -7.40 -23.63 -10.26
C HIS A 18 -6.04 -23.69 -9.58
N THR A 19 -4.97 -23.50 -10.34
CA THR A 19 -3.59 -23.50 -9.81
C THR A 19 -2.94 -22.15 -10.09
N GLU A 20 -2.35 -21.57 -9.05
CA GLU A 20 -1.55 -20.34 -9.10
C GLU A 20 -0.23 -20.59 -8.36
N ASN A 21 0.88 -20.51 -9.11
CA ASN A 21 2.22 -20.86 -8.64
C ASN A 21 2.24 -22.22 -7.91
N SER A 22 2.59 -22.21 -6.63
CA SER A 22 2.71 -23.42 -5.82
C SER A 22 1.38 -23.93 -5.28
N SER A 23 0.28 -23.19 -5.44
CA SER A 23 -1.00 -23.42 -4.73
C SER A 23 -2.10 -23.84 -5.68
N SER A 24 -2.93 -24.80 -5.26
CA SER A 24 -4.11 -25.21 -6.03
C SER A 24 -5.35 -25.14 -5.16
N ILE A 25 -6.44 -24.59 -5.68
CA ILE A 25 -7.73 -24.47 -4.98
C ILE A 25 -8.83 -25.12 -5.80
N LEU A 26 -9.82 -25.65 -5.09
CA LEU A 26 -11.05 -26.17 -5.66
C LEU A 26 -12.06 -25.03 -5.75
N LEU A 27 -12.49 -24.72 -6.97
CA LEU A 27 -13.56 -23.77 -7.24
C LEU A 27 -14.82 -24.54 -7.62
N ASP A 28 -15.95 -24.16 -7.05
CA ASP A 28 -17.24 -24.70 -7.50
C ASP A 28 -17.44 -24.28 -8.96
N ALA A 29 -17.76 -25.24 -9.83
CA ALA A 29 -17.93 -25.02 -11.26
C ALA A 29 -18.93 -23.90 -11.60
N ASN A 30 -19.86 -23.60 -10.67
CA ASN A 30 -20.89 -22.58 -10.83
C ASN A 30 -20.60 -21.26 -10.09
N ALA A 31 -19.50 -21.15 -9.34
CA ALA A 31 -19.24 -20.00 -8.47
C ALA A 31 -18.07 -19.14 -8.97
N ALA A 32 -18.36 -17.88 -9.29
CA ALA A 32 -17.37 -16.88 -9.69
C ALA A 32 -16.64 -16.29 -8.47
N PHE A 33 -15.69 -17.02 -7.88
CA PHE A 33 -14.96 -16.55 -6.68
C PHE A 33 -13.55 -16.04 -6.94
N LEU A 34 -12.96 -16.32 -8.09
CA LEU A 34 -11.57 -15.98 -8.35
C LEU A 34 -11.45 -14.99 -9.50
N ASN A 35 -10.73 -13.89 -9.23
CA ASN A 35 -10.30 -12.96 -10.25
C ASN A 35 -8.83 -13.26 -10.64
N PRO A 36 -8.55 -13.83 -11.83
CA PRO A 36 -7.18 -14.11 -12.27
C PRO A 36 -6.30 -12.86 -12.32
N VAL A 37 -6.89 -11.67 -12.52
CA VAL A 37 -6.16 -10.39 -12.57
C VAL A 37 -5.47 -10.06 -11.23
N GLN A 38 -5.96 -10.64 -10.14
CA GLN A 38 -5.39 -10.44 -8.81
C GLN A 38 -4.15 -11.31 -8.54
N GLU A 39 -3.69 -12.13 -9.50
CA GLU A 39 -2.43 -12.88 -9.38
C GLU A 39 -1.26 -11.93 -9.11
N PHE A 40 -1.19 -10.80 -9.83
CA PHE A 40 -0.18 -9.77 -9.60
C PHE A 40 -0.21 -9.23 -8.16
N ASN A 41 -1.40 -8.99 -7.61
CA ASN A 41 -1.56 -8.49 -6.24
C ASN A 41 -1.02 -9.53 -5.22
N ARG A 42 -1.36 -10.80 -5.43
CA ARG A 42 -0.92 -11.91 -4.56
C ARG A 42 0.59 -12.14 -4.66
N ASP A 43 1.15 -12.16 -5.86
CA ASP A 43 2.60 -12.24 -6.10
C ASP A 43 3.36 -11.11 -5.40
N LEU A 44 2.91 -9.87 -5.63
CA LEU A 44 3.51 -8.69 -5.00
C LEU A 44 3.43 -8.77 -3.47
N SER A 45 2.32 -9.28 -2.94
CA SER A 45 2.16 -9.44 -1.50
C SER A 45 3.09 -10.52 -0.93
N VAL A 46 3.23 -11.67 -1.60
CA VAL A 46 4.19 -12.71 -1.20
C VAL A 46 5.62 -12.14 -1.21
N ALA A 47 6.03 -11.47 -2.28
CA ALA A 47 7.37 -10.89 -2.42
C ALA A 47 7.64 -9.84 -1.33
N CYS A 48 6.74 -8.87 -1.15
CA CYS A 48 6.87 -7.84 -0.12
C CYS A 48 6.90 -8.45 1.29
N ILE A 49 5.92 -9.29 1.67
CA ILE A 49 5.88 -9.86 3.03
C ILE A 49 7.12 -10.69 3.30
N ARG A 50 7.61 -11.46 2.31
CA ARG A 50 8.84 -12.24 2.45
C ARG A 50 10.04 -11.35 2.75
N VAL A 51 10.27 -10.32 1.94
CA VAL A 51 11.40 -9.37 2.14
C VAL A 51 11.30 -8.67 3.49
N TRP A 52 10.12 -8.17 3.86
CA TRP A 52 9.88 -7.59 5.19
C TRP A 52 10.18 -8.58 6.32
N SER A 53 9.80 -9.86 6.17
CA SER A 53 10.01 -10.88 7.21
C SER A 53 11.48 -11.23 7.39
N GLU A 54 12.24 -11.29 6.29
CA GLU A 54 13.68 -11.54 6.29
C GLU A 54 14.42 -10.37 6.95
N GLU A 55 14.05 -9.13 6.62
CA GLU A 55 14.61 -7.93 7.25
C GLU A 55 14.28 -7.83 8.74
N SER A 56 13.04 -8.16 9.11
CA SER A 56 12.61 -8.22 10.51
C SER A 56 13.39 -9.27 11.29
N ASN A 57 13.66 -10.42 10.68
CA ASN A 57 14.49 -11.47 11.27
C ASN A 57 15.94 -11.00 11.44
N ARG A 58 16.57 -10.44 10.39
CA ARG A 58 17.95 -9.90 10.45
C ARG A 58 18.10 -8.86 11.57
N THR A 59 17.12 -7.96 11.71
CA THR A 59 17.11 -6.95 12.78
C THR A 59 17.04 -7.58 14.17
N LYS A 60 16.20 -8.61 14.35
CA LYS A 60 16.05 -9.32 15.62
C LYS A 60 17.29 -10.16 15.96
N GLU A 61 17.89 -10.78 14.96
CA GLU A 61 19.15 -11.51 15.10
C GLU A 61 20.28 -10.56 15.52
N ALA A 62 20.43 -9.41 14.88
CA ALA A 62 21.44 -8.42 15.23
C ALA A 62 21.28 -7.94 16.69
N LYS A 63 20.05 -7.64 17.12
CA LYS A 63 19.75 -7.29 18.52
C LYS A 63 20.06 -8.42 19.49
N TRP A 64 19.77 -9.67 19.11
CA TRP A 64 20.09 -10.85 19.91
C TRP A 64 21.61 -11.03 20.05
N ARG A 65 22.39 -10.91 18.96
CA ARG A 65 23.85 -10.99 18.97
C ARG A 65 24.47 -9.91 19.87
N GLN A 66 24.05 -8.66 19.73
CA GLN A 66 24.50 -7.57 20.61
C GLN A 66 24.22 -7.85 22.10
N LYS A 67 23.08 -8.46 22.42
CA LYS A 67 22.73 -8.85 23.80
C LYS A 67 23.64 -9.97 24.31
N GLN A 68 24.01 -10.94 23.47
CA GLN A 68 24.96 -11.99 23.84
C GLN A 68 26.36 -11.43 24.06
N ASP A 69 26.85 -10.56 23.15
CA ASP A 69 28.16 -9.91 23.27
C ASP A 69 28.26 -9.10 24.58
N ARG A 70 27.19 -8.38 24.92
CA ARG A 70 27.12 -7.62 26.18
C ARG A 70 27.11 -8.53 27.41
N LYS A 71 26.40 -9.66 27.36
CA LYS A 71 26.42 -10.67 28.45
C LYS A 71 27.81 -11.29 28.61
N GLN A 72 28.48 -11.60 27.52
CA GLN A 72 29.83 -12.17 27.55
C GLN A 72 30.85 -11.17 28.09
N LYS A 73 30.81 -9.90 27.63
CA LYS A 73 31.64 -8.82 28.20
C LYS A 73 31.39 -8.61 29.70
N ALA A 74 30.13 -8.67 30.15
CA ALA A 74 29.79 -8.56 31.57
C ALA A 74 30.39 -9.71 32.38
N LYS A 75 30.27 -10.97 31.91
CA LYS A 75 30.89 -12.15 32.52
C LYS A 75 32.42 -12.04 32.62
N VAL A 76 33.08 -11.51 31.59
CA VAL A 76 34.54 -11.30 31.58
C VAL A 76 34.97 -10.18 32.54
N SER A 77 34.14 -9.14 32.70
CA SER A 77 34.44 -7.98 33.56
C SER A 77 34.11 -8.15 35.05
N GLY A 78 33.52 -9.28 35.47
CA GLY A 78 33.21 -9.57 36.88
C GLY A 78 32.19 -8.64 37.55
N LYS A 79 31.41 -7.86 36.78
CA LYS A 79 30.33 -7.01 37.33
C LYS A 79 28.99 -7.72 37.17
N ASP A 80 28.40 -8.12 38.29
CA ASP A 80 27.04 -8.69 38.33
C ASP A 80 26.01 -7.71 37.73
N PHE A 81 25.22 -8.22 36.78
CA PHE A 81 24.19 -7.43 36.11
C PHE A 81 22.85 -7.56 36.83
N ALA A 82 22.44 -6.52 37.55
CA ALA A 82 21.04 -6.35 37.96
C ALA A 82 20.21 -5.86 36.75
N PRO A 83 19.08 -6.50 36.39
CA PRO A 83 18.22 -6.01 35.32
C PRO A 83 17.59 -4.67 35.71
N ALA A 84 17.76 -3.66 34.87
CA ALA A 84 17.08 -2.37 35.02
C ALA A 84 15.59 -2.51 34.66
N THR A 85 14.78 -2.95 35.62
CA THR A 85 13.32 -2.76 35.61
C THR A 85 12.84 -2.43 37.01
N LYS A 86 12.58 -1.14 37.26
CA LYS A 86 11.46 -0.57 38.04
C LYS A 86 11.82 0.84 38.53
N ARG A 87 11.33 1.86 37.84
CA ARG A 87 11.05 3.19 38.43
C ARG A 87 9.60 3.51 38.14
N ALA A 88 8.73 3.19 39.10
CA ALA A 88 7.55 3.97 39.52
C ALA A 88 6.62 3.09 40.39
N LYS A 89 6.77 3.20 41.72
CA LYS A 89 5.70 3.46 42.70
C LYS A 89 6.29 3.31 44.11
N ALA A 90 6.07 4.33 44.93
CA ALA A 90 6.49 4.42 46.31
C ALA A 90 5.31 4.20 47.28
N ASN A 91 5.67 3.73 48.49
CA ASN A 91 4.93 3.65 49.78
C ASN A 91 3.88 2.51 49.89
N HIS A 92 3.85 1.63 50.90
CA HIS A 92 4.24 1.63 52.33
C HIS A 92 4.50 0.16 52.85
N PRO A 93 4.82 -0.16 54.13
CA PRO A 93 5.74 -1.25 54.53
C PRO A 93 5.11 -2.46 55.27
N ASP A 94 5.69 -3.65 55.04
CA ASP A 94 6.07 -4.80 55.93
C ASP A 94 5.14 -5.34 57.06
N PRO A 95 5.39 -6.52 57.70
CA PRO A 95 6.13 -7.75 57.33
C PRO A 95 5.30 -9.06 57.53
N THR A 96 5.80 -10.21 57.07
CA THR A 96 6.13 -11.38 57.94
C THR A 96 6.64 -12.61 57.16
N HIS A 97 7.67 -13.23 57.76
CA HIS A 97 8.20 -14.62 57.71
C HIS A 97 7.58 -15.64 56.74
N GLY A 98 8.28 -16.58 56.12
CA GLY A 98 9.62 -17.13 56.29
C GLY A 98 9.62 -18.50 55.59
N ASP A 99 10.77 -18.96 55.11
CA ASP A 99 11.33 -20.31 55.29
C ASP A 99 12.22 -20.72 54.12
N ALA A 100 13.32 -21.38 54.49
CA ALA A 100 14.40 -21.84 53.65
C ALA A 100 14.07 -23.19 53.01
N GLY A 101 14.48 -23.38 51.75
CA GLY A 101 14.28 -24.62 51.01
C GLY A 101 15.38 -24.88 50.00
N ALA A 102 16.30 -25.74 50.42
CA ALA A 102 17.39 -26.45 49.76
C ALA A 102 17.61 -26.36 48.23
N SER A 103 18.91 -26.31 47.91
CA SER A 103 19.58 -26.45 46.62
C SER A 103 19.12 -27.62 45.75
N THR A 104 18.96 -27.35 44.45
CA THR A 104 19.30 -28.31 43.40
C THR A 104 20.27 -27.65 42.44
N SER A 105 21.48 -28.19 42.42
CA SER A 105 22.55 -27.83 41.49
C SER A 105 22.18 -28.32 40.09
N GLU A 106 21.57 -27.46 39.28
CA GLU A 106 21.46 -27.69 37.85
C GLU A 106 22.85 -27.57 37.21
N GLN A 107 23.35 -28.71 36.74
CA GLN A 107 24.54 -28.82 35.91
C GLN A 107 24.38 -27.88 34.72
N ALA A 108 25.27 -26.88 34.65
CA ALA A 108 25.41 -26.00 33.51
C ALA A 108 25.91 -26.81 32.30
N SER A 109 24.98 -27.26 31.46
CA SER A 109 25.33 -27.62 30.09
C SER A 109 25.71 -26.33 29.35
N SER A 110 26.95 -26.29 28.87
CA SER A 110 27.46 -25.20 28.05
C SER A 110 26.89 -25.29 26.63
N ASP A 111 25.58 -25.07 26.48
CA ASP A 111 25.01 -24.89 25.14
C ASP A 111 25.32 -23.47 24.67
N THR A 112 26.14 -23.38 23.63
CA THR A 112 26.27 -22.17 22.82
C THR A 112 24.92 -21.88 22.17
N ALA A 113 24.06 -21.14 22.88
CA ALA A 113 22.71 -20.82 22.41
C ALA A 113 22.79 -20.18 21.01
N SER A 114 22.21 -20.83 20.00
CA SER A 114 22.11 -20.32 18.63
C SER A 114 20.87 -19.46 18.45
N HIS A 115 20.91 -18.50 17.54
CA HIS A 115 19.75 -17.66 17.24
C HIS A 115 18.63 -18.49 16.62
N GLN A 116 17.45 -18.45 17.22
CA GLN A 116 16.25 -19.05 16.63
C GLN A 116 15.57 -18.04 15.71
N PRO A 117 15.34 -18.38 14.42
CA PRO A 117 14.73 -17.46 13.46
C PRO A 117 13.37 -16.95 13.93
N TYR A 118 13.13 -15.66 13.71
CA TYR A 118 11.86 -15.01 14.01
C TYR A 118 10.72 -15.61 13.19
N ARG A 119 9.73 -16.17 13.88
CA ARG A 119 8.48 -16.67 13.29
C ARG A 119 7.38 -15.64 13.51
N PHE A 120 6.65 -15.28 12.45
CA PHE A 120 5.66 -14.18 12.47
C PHE A 120 4.25 -14.67 12.11
N THR A 121 3.22 -13.92 12.49
CA THR A 121 1.81 -14.25 12.18
C THR A 121 1.19 -13.23 11.24
N ILE A 122 0.48 -13.70 10.21
CA ILE A 122 -0.32 -12.86 9.30
C ILE A 122 -1.80 -12.98 9.69
N LEU A 123 -2.55 -11.88 9.61
CA LEU A 123 -4.02 -11.87 9.61
C LEU A 123 -4.51 -11.38 8.25
N GLU A 124 -5.17 -12.25 7.49
CA GLU A 124 -5.88 -11.89 6.27
C GLU A 124 -7.36 -11.66 6.61
N ALA A 125 -7.78 -10.40 6.57
CA ALA A 125 -9.08 -10.00 7.13
C ALA A 125 -10.28 -10.45 6.28
N LEU A 126 -10.10 -10.58 4.96
CA LEU A 126 -11.14 -10.97 4.00
C LEU A 126 -10.57 -11.99 3.00
N SER A 127 -10.68 -13.27 3.33
CA SER A 127 -9.91 -14.34 2.68
C SER A 127 -10.64 -15.07 1.57
N ALA A 128 -11.97 -14.94 1.46
CA ALA A 128 -12.79 -15.64 0.47
C ALA A 128 -12.46 -17.14 0.38
N THR A 129 -11.86 -17.60 -0.73
CA THR A 129 -11.49 -19.01 -0.93
C THR A 129 -10.23 -19.46 -0.18
N GLY A 130 -9.51 -18.53 0.45
CA GLY A 130 -8.26 -18.77 1.17
C GLY A 130 -7.00 -18.77 0.30
N LEU A 131 -7.10 -18.51 -1.02
CA LEU A 131 -5.96 -18.63 -1.93
C LEU A 131 -4.73 -17.83 -1.47
N ARG A 132 -4.93 -16.58 -1.06
CA ARG A 132 -3.85 -15.69 -0.61
C ARG A 132 -3.20 -16.23 0.67
N SER A 133 -3.99 -16.61 1.67
CA SER A 133 -3.51 -17.30 2.89
C SER A 133 -2.73 -18.59 2.60
N ILE A 134 -3.21 -19.41 1.67
CA ILE A 134 -2.55 -20.65 1.24
C ILE A 134 -1.20 -20.33 0.59
N ARG A 135 -1.16 -19.35 -0.31
CA ARG A 135 0.10 -18.89 -0.93
C ARG A 135 1.09 -18.37 0.11
N TYR A 136 0.64 -17.54 1.06
CA TYR A 136 1.49 -17.08 2.16
C TYR A 136 2.07 -18.25 2.96
N ALA A 137 1.24 -19.25 3.29
CA ALA A 137 1.63 -20.44 4.03
C ALA A 137 2.66 -21.32 3.30
N LYS A 138 2.59 -21.42 1.97
CA LYS A 138 3.50 -22.23 1.14
C LYS A 138 4.77 -21.49 0.74
N GLU A 139 4.66 -20.20 0.46
CA GLU A 139 5.70 -19.44 -0.27
C GLU A 139 6.55 -18.53 0.63
N ILE A 140 6.16 -18.34 1.90
CA ILE A 140 6.89 -17.47 2.85
C ILE A 140 7.55 -18.31 3.97
N PRO A 141 8.87 -18.55 3.91
CA PRO A 141 9.53 -19.52 4.79
C PRO A 141 9.45 -19.23 6.28
N LEU A 142 9.53 -17.95 6.69
CA LEU A 142 9.56 -17.53 8.10
C LEU A 142 8.18 -17.46 8.77
N LEU A 143 7.11 -17.64 8.00
CA LEU A 143 5.74 -17.58 8.53
C LEU A 143 5.52 -18.63 9.61
N LYS A 144 4.88 -18.24 10.72
CA LYS A 144 4.38 -19.15 11.75
C LYS A 144 3.08 -19.79 11.29
N HIS A 145 2.05 -18.97 11.11
CA HIS A 145 0.74 -19.32 10.57
C HIS A 145 0.03 -18.06 10.05
N VAL A 146 -1.01 -18.24 9.23
CA VAL A 146 -1.96 -17.20 8.82
C VAL A 146 -3.28 -17.41 9.55
N ILE A 147 -3.92 -16.33 9.99
CA ILE A 147 -5.32 -16.31 10.39
C ILE A 147 -6.12 -15.83 9.18
N ALA A 148 -6.88 -16.73 8.57
CA ALA A 148 -7.64 -16.50 7.36
C ALA A 148 -9.11 -16.31 7.73
N ASN A 149 -9.63 -15.09 7.60
CA ASN A 149 -10.96 -14.72 8.03
C ASN A 149 -11.90 -14.48 6.85
N ASP A 150 -13.14 -14.95 6.95
CA ASP A 150 -14.24 -14.44 6.13
C ASP A 150 -15.55 -14.36 6.93
N LEU A 151 -16.45 -13.46 6.52
CA LEU A 151 -17.77 -13.32 7.14
C LEU A 151 -18.76 -14.35 6.56
N SER A 152 -18.55 -14.81 5.33
CA SER A 152 -19.47 -15.74 4.66
C SER A 152 -19.20 -17.19 5.07
N PRO A 153 -20.20 -17.91 5.63
CA PRO A 153 -20.05 -19.33 5.95
C PRO A 153 -19.68 -20.17 4.72
N ALA A 154 -20.22 -19.82 3.55
CA ALA A 154 -19.90 -20.51 2.30
C ALA A 154 -18.43 -20.30 1.86
N ALA A 155 -17.87 -19.11 2.10
CA ALA A 155 -16.47 -18.84 1.85
C ALA A 155 -15.58 -19.60 2.83
N VAL A 156 -15.95 -19.63 4.11
CA VAL A 156 -15.27 -20.39 5.17
C VAL A 156 -15.22 -21.88 4.87
N GLU A 157 -16.34 -22.47 4.44
CA GLU A 157 -16.39 -23.88 4.02
C GLU A 157 -15.48 -24.16 2.81
N ALA A 158 -15.49 -23.29 1.79
CA ALA A 158 -14.58 -23.40 0.66
C ALA A 158 -13.10 -23.26 1.10
N MET A 159 -12.83 -22.36 2.04
CA MET A 159 -11.51 -22.12 2.59
C MET A 159 -10.98 -23.32 3.36
N HIS A 160 -11.79 -23.94 4.23
CA HIS A 160 -11.43 -25.20 4.91
C HIS A 160 -11.05 -26.27 3.90
N ARG A 161 -11.88 -26.48 2.86
CA ARG A 161 -11.60 -27.46 1.81
C ARG A 161 -10.28 -27.19 1.09
N ASN A 162 -10.00 -25.93 0.77
CA ASN A 162 -8.77 -25.54 0.06
C ASN A 162 -7.52 -25.63 0.95
N VAL A 163 -7.65 -25.34 2.25
CA VAL A 163 -6.57 -25.51 3.22
C VAL A 163 -6.19 -26.98 3.36
N GLU A 164 -7.18 -27.88 3.46
CA GLU A 164 -6.93 -29.33 3.48
C GLU A 164 -6.37 -29.84 2.16
N TRP A 165 -6.87 -29.35 1.02
CA TRP A 165 -6.34 -29.70 -0.30
C TRP A 165 -4.85 -29.41 -0.43
N ASN A 166 -4.34 -28.37 0.25
CA ASN A 166 -2.94 -27.99 0.24
C ASN A 166 -2.13 -28.56 1.42
N ASP A 167 -2.71 -29.44 2.23
CA ASP A 167 -2.07 -30.05 3.41
C ASP A 167 -1.58 -29.00 4.43
N LEU A 168 -2.34 -27.91 4.59
CA LEU A 168 -2.03 -26.78 5.49
C LEU A 168 -2.88 -26.76 6.77
N GLY A 169 -3.82 -27.71 6.89
CA GLY A 169 -4.64 -27.95 8.08
C GLY A 169 -3.85 -28.51 9.27
N GLU A 170 -4.55 -28.80 10.36
CA GLU A 170 -3.98 -29.49 11.52
C GLU A 170 -3.62 -30.93 11.14
N LYS A 171 -2.41 -31.38 11.51
CA LYS A 171 -2.01 -32.77 11.27
C LYS A 171 -1.85 -33.50 12.59
N ARG A 172 -2.43 -34.69 12.68
CA ARG A 172 -2.28 -35.60 13.81
C ARG A 172 -1.45 -36.78 13.36
N LEU A 173 -0.26 -36.91 13.93
CA LEU A 173 0.66 -38.01 13.62
C LEU A 173 0.71 -38.94 14.83
N GLU A 174 0.43 -40.22 14.60
CA GLU A 174 0.57 -41.26 15.61
C GLU A 174 2.04 -41.65 15.74
N GLY A 175 2.58 -41.54 16.95
CA GLY A 175 3.93 -41.98 17.27
C GLY A 175 4.00 -43.50 17.49
N PRO A 176 5.21 -44.09 17.44
CA PRO A 176 5.42 -45.52 17.69
C PRO A 176 4.90 -45.99 19.06
N ASP A 177 4.86 -45.07 20.03
CA ASP A 177 4.51 -45.33 21.43
C ASP A 177 3.01 -45.07 21.72
N GLY A 178 2.18 -44.88 20.69
CA GLY A 178 0.76 -44.52 20.82
C GLY A 178 0.50 -43.05 21.19
N GLN A 179 1.55 -42.22 21.30
CA GLN A 179 1.40 -40.77 21.54
C GLN A 179 1.06 -40.03 20.25
N THR A 180 -0.04 -39.28 20.24
CA THR A 180 -0.41 -38.42 19.10
C THR A 180 0.34 -37.09 19.16
N LYS A 181 1.18 -36.82 18.16
CA LYS A 181 1.79 -35.51 17.94
C LYS A 181 0.87 -34.65 17.10
N VAL A 182 0.37 -33.55 17.67
CA VAL A 182 -0.44 -32.55 16.94
C VAL A 182 0.48 -31.48 16.36
N ILE A 183 0.46 -31.33 15.04
CA ILE A 183 1.10 -30.23 14.32
C ILE A 183 0.02 -29.18 14.05
N PRO A 184 0.14 -27.97 14.63
CA PRO A 184 -0.86 -26.92 14.44
C PRO A 184 -0.99 -26.52 12.97
N ALA A 185 -2.21 -26.16 12.58
CA ALA A 185 -2.51 -25.69 11.22
C ALA A 185 -1.65 -24.46 10.84
N LYS A 186 -1.16 -24.47 9.60
CA LYS A 186 -0.40 -23.35 9.00
C LYS A 186 -1.34 -22.23 8.55
N VAL A 187 -2.56 -22.59 8.13
CA VAL A 187 -3.66 -21.65 7.87
C VAL A 187 -4.77 -21.96 8.87
N ARG A 188 -5.11 -20.97 9.70
CA ARG A 188 -6.15 -21.05 10.72
C ARG A 188 -7.36 -20.29 10.24
N VAL A 189 -8.41 -21.02 9.89
CA VAL A 189 -9.65 -20.45 9.38
C VAL A 189 -10.46 -19.86 10.53
N ASN A 190 -11.02 -18.67 10.32
CA ASN A 190 -11.94 -18.00 11.23
C ASN A 190 -13.20 -17.56 10.46
N GLU A 191 -14.37 -17.85 11.01
CA GLU A 191 -15.64 -17.27 10.55
C GLU A 191 -15.98 -16.06 11.42
N GLY A 192 -16.04 -14.87 10.84
CA GLY A 192 -16.42 -13.69 11.60
C GLY A 192 -16.26 -12.36 10.90
N ASP A 193 -16.77 -11.33 11.58
CA ASP A 193 -16.56 -9.95 11.18
C ASP A 193 -15.08 -9.56 11.32
N ALA A 194 -14.52 -8.99 10.25
CA ALA A 194 -13.12 -8.62 10.16
C ALA A 194 -12.71 -7.58 11.23
N CYS A 195 -13.55 -6.59 11.50
CA CYS A 195 -13.27 -5.57 12.52
C CYS A 195 -13.22 -6.20 13.91
N SER A 196 -14.20 -7.05 14.23
CA SER A 196 -14.28 -7.76 15.51
C SER A 196 -13.06 -8.67 15.74
N LEU A 197 -12.64 -9.42 14.71
CA LEU A 197 -11.42 -10.23 14.77
C LEU A 197 -10.16 -9.38 14.98
N MET A 198 -10.01 -8.27 14.26
CA MET A 198 -8.83 -7.42 14.44
C MET A 198 -8.83 -6.75 15.82
N TYR A 199 -9.98 -6.29 16.32
CA TYR A 199 -10.07 -5.70 17.65
C TYR A 199 -9.78 -6.70 18.78
N SER A 200 -10.07 -7.99 18.60
CA SER A 200 -9.68 -9.02 19.56
C SER A 200 -8.15 -9.22 19.64
N HIS A 201 -7.41 -8.72 18.63
CA HIS A 201 -5.94 -8.72 18.59
C HIS A 201 -5.33 -7.35 18.94
N ARG A 202 -6.08 -6.44 19.56
CA ARG A 202 -5.61 -5.10 19.94
C ARG A 202 -4.56 -5.12 21.06
N GLU A 203 -4.70 -6.04 22.00
CA GLU A 203 -3.80 -6.20 23.14
C GLU A 203 -2.40 -6.59 22.69
N GLU A 204 -1.36 -6.01 23.30
CA GLU A 204 0.02 -6.10 22.80
C GLU A 204 0.50 -7.54 22.59
N LYS A 205 0.13 -8.45 23.50
CA LYS A 205 0.47 -9.88 23.44
C LYS A 205 -0.23 -10.63 22.29
N ASP A 206 -1.39 -10.15 21.84
CA ASP A 206 -2.24 -10.81 20.86
C ASP A 206 -2.08 -10.20 19.45
N ARG A 207 -1.47 -9.02 19.34
CA ARG A 207 -1.22 -8.38 18.04
C ARG A 207 -0.52 -9.31 17.05
N VAL A 208 -0.83 -9.12 15.78
CA VAL A 208 -0.21 -9.86 14.66
C VAL A 208 0.90 -9.05 14.01
N ASP A 209 1.76 -9.72 13.25
CA ASP A 209 2.92 -9.09 12.63
C ASP A 209 2.59 -8.42 11.29
N VAL A 210 1.64 -9.00 10.57
CA VAL A 210 1.18 -8.51 9.27
C VAL A 210 -0.35 -8.53 9.26
N VAL A 211 -0.97 -7.47 8.75
CA VAL A 211 -2.40 -7.42 8.46
C VAL A 211 -2.57 -7.18 6.97
N ASP A 212 -3.39 -7.99 6.31
CA ASP A 212 -3.76 -7.80 4.90
C ASP A 212 -5.25 -7.48 4.77
N LEU A 213 -5.53 -6.29 4.24
CA LEU A 213 -6.86 -5.80 3.91
C LEU A 213 -7.03 -5.83 2.39
N ASP A 214 -7.88 -6.75 1.90
CA ASP A 214 -8.19 -6.89 0.47
C ASP A 214 -9.72 -6.93 0.21
N PRO A 215 -10.48 -5.89 0.60
CA PRO A 215 -11.92 -5.88 0.41
C PRO A 215 -12.32 -5.58 -1.03
N TYR A 216 -13.53 -5.99 -1.40
CA TYR A 216 -14.22 -5.43 -2.55
C TYR A 216 -14.63 -3.98 -2.27
N GLY A 217 -14.10 -3.03 -3.05
CA GLY A 217 -14.37 -1.61 -2.89
C GLY A 217 -13.37 -0.92 -1.95
N THR A 218 -13.87 -0.38 -0.84
CA THR A 218 -13.08 0.46 0.08
C THR A 218 -12.52 -0.32 1.26
N ALA A 219 -11.30 0.01 1.68
CA ALA A 219 -10.72 -0.47 2.93
C ALA A 219 -11.01 0.43 4.15
N ALA A 220 -11.64 1.60 3.95
CA ALA A 220 -11.81 2.62 4.99
C ALA A 220 -12.38 2.08 6.33
N PRO A 221 -13.43 1.23 6.35
CA PRO A 221 -13.99 0.72 7.60
C PRO A 221 -13.02 -0.15 8.43
N PHE A 222 -11.99 -0.72 7.79
CA PHE A 222 -11.08 -1.69 8.39
C PHE A 222 -9.75 -1.07 8.84
N ILE A 223 -9.51 0.20 8.52
CA ILE A 223 -8.23 0.89 8.78
C ILE A 223 -7.93 1.00 10.28
N ASP A 224 -8.85 1.54 11.08
CA ASP A 224 -8.64 1.71 12.53
C ASP A 224 -8.42 0.36 13.27
N PRO A 225 -9.23 -0.70 13.03
CA PRO A 225 -8.96 -2.01 13.60
C PRO A 225 -7.59 -2.58 13.20
N ALA A 226 -7.20 -2.46 11.92
CA ALA A 226 -5.93 -2.99 11.41
C ALA A 226 -4.71 -2.30 12.03
N ILE A 227 -4.75 -0.98 12.16
CA ILE A 227 -3.69 -0.19 12.80
C ILE A 227 -3.54 -0.54 14.29
N GLN A 228 -4.61 -0.95 14.96
CA GLN A 228 -4.57 -1.30 16.37
C GLN A 228 -4.19 -2.77 16.63
N SER A 229 -4.45 -3.66 15.67
CA SER A 229 -4.15 -5.10 15.78
C SER A 229 -2.72 -5.49 15.35
N ILE A 230 -1.99 -4.57 14.72
CA ILE A 230 -0.64 -4.84 14.22
C ILE A 230 0.45 -4.51 15.25
N LYS A 231 1.50 -5.34 15.32
CA LYS A 231 2.68 -5.11 16.18
C LYS A 231 3.51 -3.89 15.73
N ASP A 232 4.37 -3.44 16.63
CA ASP A 232 5.40 -2.44 16.34
C ASP A 232 6.39 -2.97 15.28
N GLY A 233 6.65 -2.18 14.25
CA GLY A 233 7.43 -2.60 13.08
C GLY A 233 6.70 -3.57 12.14
N GLY A 234 5.42 -3.84 12.38
CA GLY A 234 4.60 -4.73 11.57
C GLY A 234 4.23 -4.15 10.21
N LEU A 235 3.84 -5.02 9.27
CA LEU A 235 3.47 -4.66 7.90
C LEU A 235 1.96 -4.65 7.68
N LEU A 236 1.40 -3.50 7.31
CA LEU A 236 0.00 -3.37 6.90
C LEU A 236 -0.06 -3.31 5.36
N CYS A 237 -0.77 -4.25 4.77
CA CYS A 237 -1.04 -4.32 3.34
C CYS A 237 -2.50 -3.93 3.08
N VAL A 238 -2.76 -2.97 2.19
CA VAL A 238 -4.11 -2.46 1.94
C VAL A 238 -4.37 -2.36 0.45
N THR A 239 -5.45 -2.99 -0.01
CA THR A 239 -6.02 -2.82 -1.35
C THR A 239 -7.29 -1.98 -1.28
N CYS A 240 -7.48 -1.06 -2.22
CA CYS A 240 -8.77 -0.44 -2.51
C CYS A 240 -9.08 -0.58 -4.00
N THR A 241 -10.30 -1.01 -4.34
CA THR A 241 -10.79 -1.15 -5.73
C THR A 241 -11.85 -0.10 -6.10
N ASP A 242 -12.19 0.82 -5.19
CA ASP A 242 -13.18 1.90 -5.39
C ASP A 242 -12.60 3.12 -6.11
N LEU A 243 -11.86 2.91 -7.22
CA LEU A 243 -11.22 4.01 -7.96
C LEU A 243 -12.20 5.02 -8.57
N ALA A 244 -13.47 4.64 -8.77
CA ALA A 244 -14.51 5.61 -9.12
C ALA A 244 -14.67 6.71 -8.04
N VAL A 245 -14.41 6.39 -6.78
CA VAL A 245 -14.44 7.32 -5.64
C VAL A 245 -13.08 8.00 -5.45
N LEU A 246 -11.97 7.27 -5.58
CA LEU A 246 -10.62 7.76 -5.25
C LEU A 246 -9.89 8.50 -6.39
N ALA A 247 -10.11 8.10 -7.64
CA ALA A 247 -9.36 8.55 -8.81
C ALA A 247 -10.22 9.34 -9.81
N THR A 248 -11.38 9.85 -9.37
CA THR A 248 -12.24 10.74 -10.16
C THR A 248 -12.87 11.80 -9.25
N ASN A 249 -13.53 12.80 -9.83
CA ASN A 249 -14.34 13.77 -9.08
C ASN A 249 -15.84 13.50 -9.21
N ASN A 250 -16.24 12.25 -9.44
CA ASN A 250 -17.66 11.88 -9.60
C ASN A 250 -18.37 11.75 -8.25
N TYR A 251 -17.65 11.38 -7.19
CA TYR A 251 -18.18 11.16 -5.84
C TYR A 251 -17.29 11.78 -4.75
N PRO A 252 -17.00 13.09 -4.81
CA PRO A 252 -16.09 13.75 -3.86
C PRO A 252 -16.57 13.66 -2.41
N GLU A 253 -17.87 13.73 -2.16
CA GLU A 253 -18.48 13.57 -0.84
C GLU A 253 -18.25 12.16 -0.27
N LYS A 254 -18.35 11.13 -1.11
CA LYS A 254 -18.07 9.76 -0.71
C LYS A 254 -16.59 9.54 -0.44
N CYS A 255 -15.73 10.14 -1.26
CA CYS A 255 -14.28 10.10 -1.07
C CYS A 255 -13.89 10.74 0.26
N PHE A 256 -14.43 11.92 0.55
CA PHE A 256 -14.20 12.60 1.83
C PHE A 256 -14.70 11.79 3.03
N SER A 257 -15.90 11.20 2.93
CA SER A 257 -16.43 10.34 4.00
C SER A 257 -15.58 9.10 4.28
N ASN A 258 -14.98 8.50 3.24
CA ASN A 258 -14.17 7.28 3.40
C ASN A 258 -12.71 7.60 3.77
N TYR A 259 -12.13 8.68 3.24
CA TYR A 259 -10.68 8.91 3.23
C TYR A 259 -10.25 10.27 3.81
N GLY A 260 -11.20 11.12 4.24
CA GLY A 260 -10.91 12.41 4.86
C GLY A 260 -10.35 13.48 3.92
N GLY A 261 -10.30 13.22 2.61
CA GLY A 261 -9.83 14.16 1.59
C GLY A 261 -10.65 14.11 0.31
N VAL A 262 -10.53 15.16 -0.49
CA VAL A 262 -11.25 15.34 -1.76
C VAL A 262 -10.34 14.91 -2.93
N PRO A 263 -10.86 14.15 -3.91
CA PRO A 263 -10.09 13.69 -5.06
C PRO A 263 -9.89 14.81 -6.09
N VAL A 264 -9.23 14.50 -7.20
CA VAL A 264 -8.98 15.45 -8.29
C VAL A 264 -9.51 14.92 -9.61
N LYS A 265 -9.94 15.83 -10.48
CA LYS A 265 -10.10 15.59 -11.92
C LYS A 265 -8.84 16.06 -12.65
N ALA A 266 -7.81 15.23 -12.67
CA ALA A 266 -6.54 15.51 -13.36
C ALA A 266 -5.92 14.22 -13.91
N GLU A 267 -4.94 14.37 -14.80
CA GLU A 267 -4.21 13.24 -15.38
C GLU A 267 -3.53 12.35 -14.33
N PHE A 268 -3.14 12.92 -13.18
CA PHE A 268 -2.50 12.22 -12.07
C PHE A 268 -3.46 11.73 -10.98
N ALA A 269 -4.76 11.59 -11.28
CA ALA A 269 -5.78 11.21 -10.28
C ALA A 269 -5.52 9.85 -9.60
N HIS A 270 -4.93 8.89 -10.31
CA HIS A 270 -4.54 7.60 -9.72
C HIS A 270 -3.44 7.71 -8.66
N GLU A 271 -2.54 8.70 -8.76
CA GLU A 271 -1.58 8.96 -7.70
C GLU A 271 -2.22 9.72 -6.53
N VAL A 272 -3.16 10.63 -6.81
CA VAL A 272 -3.97 11.26 -5.76
C VAL A 272 -4.72 10.22 -4.94
N ALA A 273 -5.28 9.18 -5.57
CA ALA A 273 -5.89 8.04 -4.88
C ALA A 273 -4.95 7.39 -3.86
N LEU A 274 -3.69 7.12 -4.24
CA LEU A 274 -2.68 6.58 -3.32
C LEU A 274 -2.40 7.53 -2.17
N ARG A 275 -2.26 8.83 -2.46
CA ARG A 275 -1.96 9.85 -1.46
C ARG A 275 -3.12 10.09 -0.49
N LEU A 276 -4.37 9.95 -0.93
CA LEU A 276 -5.56 10.00 -0.08
C LEU A 276 -5.62 8.78 0.87
N LEU A 277 -5.35 7.58 0.35
CA LEU A 277 -5.28 6.38 1.19
C LEU A 277 -4.16 6.50 2.23
N LEU A 278 -2.95 6.90 1.83
CA LEU A 278 -1.83 7.12 2.76
C LEU A 278 -2.13 8.21 3.80
N HIS A 279 -2.85 9.28 3.42
CA HIS A 279 -3.31 10.29 4.38
C HIS A 279 -4.25 9.70 5.43
N THR A 280 -5.21 8.89 4.99
CA THR A 280 -6.16 8.18 5.88
C THR A 280 -5.42 7.27 6.85
N LEU A 281 -4.47 6.48 6.35
CA LEU A 281 -3.66 5.58 7.17
C LEU A 281 -2.78 6.37 8.17
N ALA A 282 -2.14 7.44 7.73
CA ALA A 282 -1.27 8.25 8.57
C ALA A 282 -2.04 8.97 9.68
N THR A 283 -3.20 9.55 9.37
CA THR A 283 -4.04 10.25 10.36
C THR A 283 -4.71 9.27 11.33
N SER A 284 -5.14 8.10 10.87
CA SER A 284 -5.63 7.03 11.74
C SER A 284 -4.53 6.57 12.72
N ALA A 285 -3.33 6.24 12.23
CA ALA A 285 -2.21 5.82 13.07
C ALA A 285 -1.84 6.89 14.12
N ALA A 286 -1.82 8.16 13.69
CA ALA A 286 -1.48 9.29 14.53
C ALA A 286 -2.38 9.40 15.78
N ARG A 287 -3.69 9.11 15.66
CA ARG A 287 -4.64 9.12 16.79
C ARG A 287 -4.25 8.16 17.91
N TYR A 288 -3.48 7.12 17.59
CA TYR A 288 -3.06 6.08 18.53
C TYR A 288 -1.58 6.17 18.92
N GLY A 289 -0.91 7.31 18.65
CA GLY A 289 0.52 7.48 18.96
C GLY A 289 1.46 6.69 18.01
N ARG A 290 0.93 6.24 16.88
CA ARG A 290 1.62 5.43 15.86
C ARG A 290 1.83 6.22 14.59
N TYR A 291 2.80 5.83 13.78
CA TYR A 291 3.07 6.43 12.49
C TYR A 291 3.27 5.36 11.43
N ILE A 292 3.02 5.73 10.17
CA ILE A 292 3.26 4.86 9.02
C ILE A 292 4.56 5.25 8.31
N THR A 293 5.22 4.25 7.75
CA THR A 293 6.26 4.41 6.74
C THR A 293 5.80 3.72 5.46
N PRO A 294 5.41 4.46 4.41
CA PRO A 294 5.10 3.85 3.11
C PRO A 294 6.33 3.12 2.55
N LEU A 295 6.17 1.84 2.24
CA LEU A 295 7.24 1.01 1.66
C LEU A 295 7.04 0.87 0.15
N VAL A 296 5.80 0.58 -0.27
CA VAL A 296 5.42 0.41 -1.68
C VAL A 296 3.98 0.87 -1.85
N SER A 297 3.71 1.78 -2.80
CA SER A 297 2.36 2.27 -3.09
C SER A 297 2.12 2.26 -4.61
N LEU A 298 1.24 1.39 -5.11
CA LEU A 298 1.05 1.19 -6.54
C LEU A 298 -0.42 1.34 -6.95
N SER A 299 -0.67 2.01 -8.07
CA SER A 299 -1.93 1.95 -8.82
C SER A 299 -1.75 0.89 -9.90
N ILE A 300 -2.62 -0.12 -9.89
CA ILE A 300 -2.51 -1.33 -10.70
C ILE A 300 -3.88 -1.61 -11.33
N ASP A 301 -3.97 -1.43 -12.65
CA ASP A 301 -5.18 -1.64 -13.43
C ASP A 301 -6.39 -0.89 -12.82
N PHE A 302 -7.24 -1.59 -12.07
CA PHE A 302 -8.47 -1.08 -11.46
C PHE A 302 -8.44 -0.98 -9.93
N TYR A 303 -7.27 -1.12 -9.29
CA TYR A 303 -7.11 -1.00 -7.84
C TYR A 303 -5.83 -0.26 -7.46
N ILE A 304 -5.77 0.19 -6.21
CA ILE A 304 -4.53 0.65 -5.58
C ILE A 304 -4.11 -0.35 -4.49
N ARG A 305 -2.81 -0.54 -4.32
CA ARG A 305 -2.21 -1.40 -3.30
C ARG A 305 -1.10 -0.65 -2.58
N VAL A 306 -1.17 -0.58 -1.25
CA VAL A 306 -0.14 0.03 -0.41
C VAL A 306 0.37 -0.95 0.63
N PHE A 307 1.68 -0.92 0.85
CA PHE A 307 2.40 -1.64 1.90
C PHE A 307 3.02 -0.59 2.81
N VAL A 308 2.61 -0.55 4.07
CA VAL A 308 3.11 0.42 5.05
C VAL A 308 3.62 -0.29 6.29
N ARG A 309 4.79 0.12 6.79
CA ARG A 309 5.24 -0.30 8.12
C ARG A 309 4.57 0.58 9.18
N VAL A 310 4.11 -0.02 10.26
CA VAL A 310 3.44 0.70 11.37
C VAL A 310 4.28 0.60 12.64
N ASP A 311 4.70 1.74 13.15
CA ASP A 311 5.58 1.87 14.31
C ASP A 311 4.96 2.82 15.34
N THR A 312 5.33 2.67 16.60
CA THR A 312 4.94 3.54 17.71
C THR A 312 6.00 4.63 17.86
N GLY A 313 5.57 5.89 17.86
CA GLY A 313 6.51 7.00 17.86
C GLY A 313 5.83 8.34 18.05
N PRO A 314 5.57 8.78 19.29
CA PRO A 314 4.90 10.04 19.55
C PRO A 314 5.60 11.27 18.94
N ALA A 315 6.92 11.21 18.74
CA ALA A 315 7.69 12.26 18.06
C ALA A 315 7.45 12.28 16.54
N GLU A 316 7.32 11.11 15.91
CA GLU A 316 7.05 10.97 14.48
C GLU A 316 5.61 11.36 14.13
N VAL A 317 4.65 11.07 15.02
CA VAL A 317 3.24 11.50 14.89
C VAL A 317 3.13 13.00 14.66
N LYS A 318 3.93 13.80 15.35
CA LYS A 318 3.94 15.27 15.21
C LYS A 318 4.37 15.73 13.81
N LYS A 319 5.06 14.89 13.05
CA LYS A 319 5.49 15.20 11.67
C LYS A 319 4.38 14.95 10.64
N VAL A 320 3.29 14.25 10.98
CA VAL A 320 2.19 13.94 10.06
C VAL A 320 1.56 15.21 9.47
N GLN A 321 1.46 16.29 10.26
CA GLN A 321 1.00 17.59 9.78
C GLN A 321 1.84 18.13 8.61
N ALA A 322 3.18 18.05 8.72
CA ALA A 322 4.08 18.51 7.67
C ALA A 322 4.09 17.57 6.45
N LYS A 323 3.72 16.29 6.67
CA LYS A 323 3.57 15.27 5.62
C LYS A 323 2.18 15.25 4.95
N THR A 324 1.35 16.25 5.25
CA THR A 324 -0.01 16.39 4.70
C THR A 324 -0.13 17.71 3.95
N SER A 325 -0.79 17.71 2.79
CA SER A 325 -1.00 18.92 2.00
C SER A 325 -2.39 18.98 1.39
N LEU A 326 -2.87 20.20 1.21
CA LEU A 326 -3.85 20.51 0.17
C LEU A 326 -3.10 20.69 -1.15
N VAL A 327 -3.71 20.32 -2.25
CA VAL A 327 -3.17 20.53 -3.59
C VAL A 327 -4.16 21.37 -4.37
N HIS A 328 -3.69 22.47 -4.93
CA HIS A 328 -4.49 23.33 -5.79
C HIS A 328 -4.18 23.01 -7.24
N VAL A 329 -5.20 22.69 -8.04
CA VAL A 329 -5.03 22.20 -9.41
C VAL A 329 -5.79 23.09 -10.38
N CYS A 330 -5.11 23.57 -11.41
CA CYS A 330 -5.70 24.42 -12.41
C CYS A 330 -6.75 23.68 -13.25
N SER A 331 -7.96 24.25 -13.38
CA SER A 331 -9.04 23.66 -14.18
C SER A 331 -8.72 23.57 -15.68
N SER A 332 -7.76 24.36 -16.17
CA SER A 332 -7.47 24.50 -17.60
C SER A 332 -6.24 23.72 -18.04
N CYS A 333 -5.08 23.96 -17.40
CA CYS A 333 -3.82 23.35 -17.78
C CYS A 333 -3.31 22.28 -16.79
N GLN A 334 -4.07 22.02 -15.73
CA GLN A 334 -3.76 21.04 -14.68
C GLN A 334 -2.42 21.24 -13.95
N SER A 335 -1.75 22.39 -14.13
CA SER A 335 -0.65 22.79 -13.25
C SER A 335 -1.12 22.77 -11.80
N PHE A 336 -0.31 22.20 -10.94
CA PHE A 336 -0.63 22.00 -9.53
C PHE A 336 0.31 22.77 -8.61
N TYR A 337 -0.20 23.14 -7.44
CA TYR A 337 0.49 23.88 -6.40
C TYR A 337 0.25 23.18 -5.07
N ASN A 338 1.34 22.73 -4.44
CA ASN A 338 1.28 22.00 -3.19
C ASN A 338 1.26 22.96 -1.99
N GLN A 339 0.28 22.83 -1.12
CA GLN A 339 0.13 23.61 0.12
C GLN A 339 0.26 22.67 1.34
N PRO A 340 1.47 22.53 1.90
CA PRO A 340 1.65 21.83 3.18
C PRO A 340 0.79 22.44 4.28
N LEU A 341 0.28 21.59 5.18
CA LEU A 341 -0.48 22.05 6.35
C LEU A 341 0.43 22.50 7.50
N GLY A 342 1.71 22.14 7.45
CA GLY A 342 2.70 22.57 8.43
C GLY A 342 4.13 22.33 7.97
N ARG A 343 5.07 22.75 8.80
CA ARG A 343 6.51 22.53 8.60
C ARG A 343 7.19 22.20 9.93
N VAL A 344 8.29 21.46 9.85
CA VAL A 344 9.15 21.15 10.99
C VAL A 344 10.42 21.99 10.86
N VAL A 345 10.72 22.78 11.89
CA VAL A 345 11.94 23.58 11.97
C VAL A 345 12.88 22.92 12.98
N GLU A 346 14.04 22.50 12.49
CA GLU A 346 15.11 21.95 13.31
C GLU A 346 15.97 23.08 13.90
N LYS A 347 16.13 23.11 15.22
CA LYS A 347 17.05 24.02 15.91
C LYS A 347 18.09 23.21 16.67
N LYS A 348 19.33 23.22 16.19
CA LYS A 348 20.47 22.62 16.89
C LYS A 348 21.03 23.61 17.89
N HIS A 349 21.12 23.20 19.15
CA HIS A 349 21.79 23.98 20.18
C HIS A 349 23.29 23.71 20.11
N GLU A 350 24.05 24.68 19.61
CA GLU A 350 25.48 24.54 19.28
C GLU A 350 26.32 23.98 20.45
N LYS A 351 26.07 24.43 21.67
CA LYS A 351 26.86 24.03 22.85
C LYS A 351 26.59 22.60 23.33
N SER A 352 25.38 22.07 23.15
CA SER A 352 25.00 20.74 23.64
C SER A 352 24.84 19.70 22.54
N GLY A 353 24.87 20.12 21.27
CA GLY A 353 24.52 19.28 20.12
C GLY A 353 23.06 18.84 20.10
N HIS A 354 22.23 19.31 21.05
CA HIS A 354 20.85 18.87 21.16
C HIS A 354 20.00 19.50 20.06
N THR A 355 19.29 18.66 19.30
CA THR A 355 18.32 19.10 18.31
C THR A 355 16.94 19.25 18.93
N ASN A 356 16.36 20.45 18.85
CA ASN A 356 14.97 20.71 19.17
C ASN A 356 14.14 20.83 17.87
N TYR A 357 12.93 20.25 17.87
CA TYR A 357 12.01 20.29 16.73
C TYR A 357 10.82 21.20 17.05
N LEU A 358 10.64 22.24 16.24
CA LEU A 358 9.50 23.15 16.32
C LEU A 358 8.51 22.84 15.19
N TYR A 359 7.28 22.52 15.57
CA TYR A 359 6.19 22.25 14.64
C TYR A 359 5.39 23.55 14.44
N LYS A 360 5.24 23.97 13.18
CA LYS A 360 4.61 25.24 12.82
C LYS A 360 3.56 25.02 11.75
N THR A 361 2.50 25.82 11.77
CA THR A 361 1.59 25.96 10.62
C THR A 361 2.32 26.60 9.45
N GLN A 362 1.81 26.36 8.24
CA GLN A 362 2.35 26.92 7.00
C GLN A 362 1.50 28.13 6.57
N THR A 363 2.14 29.18 6.07
CA THR A 363 1.43 30.30 5.43
C THR A 363 0.88 29.87 4.07
N ASN A 364 -0.08 30.61 3.51
CA ASN A 364 -0.50 30.35 2.13
C ASN A 364 0.70 30.54 1.20
N VAL A 365 1.04 29.51 0.43
CA VAL A 365 2.07 29.52 -0.62
C VAL A 365 1.47 29.29 -2.01
N THR A 366 0.15 29.19 -2.09
CA THR A 366 -0.59 29.00 -3.34
C THR A 366 -0.96 30.36 -3.93
N PRO A 367 -0.76 30.58 -5.25
CA PRO A 367 -1.24 31.77 -5.92
C PRO A 367 -2.78 31.79 -6.02
N GLU A 368 -3.37 32.96 -6.24
CA GLU A 368 -4.84 33.09 -6.40
C GLU A 368 -5.32 32.48 -7.73
N LYS A 369 -4.51 32.58 -8.78
CA LYS A 369 -4.76 32.04 -10.12
C LYS A 369 -3.56 31.22 -10.57
N CYS A 370 -3.77 30.37 -11.57
CA CYS A 370 -2.67 29.62 -12.17
C CYS A 370 -1.63 30.56 -12.80
N GLU A 371 -0.37 30.44 -12.42
CA GLU A 371 0.74 31.25 -12.97
C GLU A 371 1.05 30.93 -14.44
N GLU A 372 0.54 29.81 -14.96
CA GLU A 372 0.77 29.38 -16.34
C GLU A 372 -0.30 29.87 -17.32
N CYS A 373 -1.57 29.89 -16.92
CA CYS A 373 -2.68 30.20 -17.83
C CYS A 373 -3.79 31.06 -17.22
N GLU A 374 -3.59 31.57 -16.00
CA GLU A 374 -4.55 32.38 -15.23
C GLU A 374 -5.90 31.69 -14.94
N GLY A 375 -5.96 30.37 -15.13
CA GLY A 375 -7.15 29.57 -14.83
C GLY A 375 -7.44 29.51 -13.33
N ASN A 376 -8.68 29.17 -12.99
CA ASN A 376 -9.10 28.91 -11.62
C ASN A 376 -8.36 27.69 -11.06
N LEU A 377 -8.14 27.69 -9.74
CA LEU A 377 -7.52 26.58 -9.02
C LEU A 377 -8.58 25.88 -8.15
N HIS A 378 -8.76 24.59 -8.35
CA HIS A 378 -9.60 23.74 -7.48
C HIS A 378 -8.76 23.13 -6.36
N VAL A 379 -9.36 22.99 -5.18
CA VAL A 379 -8.72 22.36 -4.02
C VAL A 379 -8.95 20.85 -4.05
N ALA A 380 -7.89 20.08 -3.82
CA ALA A 380 -7.91 18.65 -3.57
C ALA A 380 -7.14 18.32 -2.28
N GLY A 381 -7.39 17.15 -1.71
CA GLY A 381 -6.86 16.72 -0.42
C GLY A 381 -7.76 17.07 0.77
N PRO A 382 -7.22 17.08 2.01
CA PRO A 382 -5.83 16.82 2.34
C PRO A 382 -5.35 15.44 1.90
N MET A 383 -4.09 15.35 1.49
CA MET A 383 -3.47 14.11 1.04
C MET A 383 -2.01 14.03 1.49
N TRP A 384 -1.43 12.83 1.43
CA TRP A 384 -0.04 12.59 1.76
C TRP A 384 0.90 13.25 0.74
N ASN A 385 1.78 14.13 1.21
CA ASN A 385 2.77 14.81 0.36
C ASN A 385 4.18 14.20 0.48
N GLY A 386 4.35 13.19 1.36
CA GLY A 386 5.62 12.50 1.55
C GLY A 386 5.90 11.45 0.46
N PRO A 387 6.96 10.65 0.67
CA PRO A 387 7.33 9.56 -0.22
C PRO A 387 6.22 8.52 -0.39
N LEU A 388 6.06 7.99 -1.60
CA LEU A 388 5.17 6.86 -1.87
C LEU A 388 5.82 5.49 -1.60
N HIS A 389 7.16 5.47 -1.62
CA HIS A 389 7.99 4.28 -1.53
C HIS A 389 9.14 4.49 -0.57
N ASP A 390 9.68 3.40 -0.04
CA ASP A 390 10.98 3.37 0.62
C ASP A 390 12.03 2.81 -0.36
N PRO A 391 12.99 3.62 -0.85
CA PRO A 391 13.93 3.19 -1.89
C PRO A 391 14.80 2.00 -1.49
N GLU A 392 15.18 1.91 -0.22
CA GLU A 392 15.99 0.80 0.30
C GLU A 392 15.18 -0.51 0.26
N TYR A 393 13.93 -0.46 0.70
CA TYR A 393 13.01 -1.58 0.65
C TYR A 393 12.70 -2.01 -0.79
N ILE A 394 12.45 -1.05 -1.70
CA ILE A 394 12.27 -1.32 -3.13
C ILE A 394 13.47 -2.06 -3.69
N GLY A 395 14.70 -1.61 -3.39
CA GLY A 395 15.93 -2.27 -3.81
C GLY A 395 16.00 -3.73 -3.37
N LYS A 396 15.66 -4.02 -2.11
CA LYS A 396 15.61 -5.38 -1.56
C LYS A 396 14.54 -6.24 -2.22
N VAL A 397 13.38 -5.68 -2.54
CA VAL A 397 12.33 -6.40 -3.29
C VAL A 397 12.80 -6.71 -4.72
N LEU A 398 13.45 -5.77 -5.40
CA LEU A 398 14.00 -6.01 -6.73
C LEU A 398 15.09 -7.09 -6.73
N GLU A 399 16.03 -7.05 -5.77
CA GLU A 399 17.08 -8.07 -5.59
C GLU A 399 16.47 -9.46 -5.34
N HIS A 400 15.44 -9.52 -4.49
CA HIS A 400 14.69 -10.76 -4.22
C HIS A 400 14.03 -11.30 -5.50
N LEU A 401 13.38 -10.43 -6.28
CA LEU A 401 12.74 -10.80 -7.55
C LEU A 401 13.75 -11.23 -8.62
N GLU A 402 14.96 -10.69 -8.62
CA GLU A 402 16.05 -11.13 -9.49
C GLU A 402 16.56 -12.52 -9.14
N SER A 403 16.66 -12.82 -7.84
CA SER A 403 17.12 -14.10 -7.35
C SER A 403 16.06 -15.21 -7.37
N ASN A 404 14.78 -14.86 -7.56
CA ASN A 404 13.65 -15.78 -7.44
C ASN A 404 12.62 -15.59 -8.58
N VAL A 405 13.07 -15.30 -9.81
CA VAL A 405 12.16 -15.01 -10.95
C VAL A 405 11.15 -16.14 -11.16
N ASP A 406 11.58 -17.40 -11.09
CA ASP A 406 10.75 -18.58 -11.37
C ASP A 406 9.70 -18.87 -10.29
N HIS A 407 9.72 -18.14 -9.17
CA HIS A 407 8.72 -18.29 -8.10
C HIS A 407 7.48 -17.40 -8.27
N TYR A 408 7.49 -16.49 -9.25
CA TYR A 408 6.41 -15.52 -9.46
C TYR A 408 5.98 -15.47 -10.93
N GLY A 409 4.75 -15.85 -11.23
CA GLY A 409 4.15 -15.70 -12.56
C GLY A 409 4.23 -14.28 -13.11
N THR A 410 4.27 -13.26 -12.23
CA THR A 410 4.29 -11.85 -12.60
C THR A 410 5.61 -11.12 -12.29
N ALA A 411 6.74 -11.82 -12.10
CA ALA A 411 8.05 -11.25 -11.75
C ALA A 411 8.46 -10.04 -12.61
N THR A 412 8.37 -10.17 -13.93
CA THR A 412 8.75 -9.11 -14.88
C THR A 412 7.85 -7.88 -14.73
N ARG A 413 6.55 -8.08 -14.44
CA ARG A 413 5.60 -6.99 -14.17
C ARG A 413 6.00 -6.25 -12.91
N MET A 414 6.32 -6.98 -11.84
CA MET A 414 6.70 -6.38 -10.56
C MET A 414 7.96 -5.54 -10.68
N LYS A 415 9.01 -6.03 -11.35
CA LYS A 415 10.22 -5.23 -11.65
C LYS A 415 9.89 -3.96 -12.43
N GLY A 416 9.01 -4.10 -13.41
CA GLY A 416 8.47 -2.98 -14.15
C GLY A 416 7.75 -1.97 -13.26
N MET A 417 6.91 -2.38 -12.31
CA MET A 417 6.10 -1.48 -11.48
C MET A 417 6.88 -0.79 -10.35
N LEU A 418 7.94 -1.40 -9.84
CA LEU A 418 8.70 -0.91 -8.67
C LEU A 418 9.80 0.11 -9.02
N THR A 419 9.97 0.43 -10.29
CA THR A 419 11.02 1.36 -10.79
C THR A 419 10.42 2.73 -11.13
N GLU A 420 10.28 3.59 -10.12
CA GLU A 420 9.69 4.92 -10.26
C GLU A 420 10.43 5.96 -9.39
N LEU A 421 10.52 7.20 -9.88
CA LEU A 421 11.05 8.35 -9.16
C LEU A 421 10.04 8.86 -8.11
N ASP A 422 10.53 9.18 -6.91
CA ASP A 422 9.71 9.76 -5.85
C ASP A 422 9.53 11.28 -6.01
N THR A 423 8.61 11.68 -6.88
CA THR A 423 8.14 13.06 -7.04
C THR A 423 6.63 13.16 -6.90
N LEU A 424 6.14 14.36 -6.60
CA LEU A 424 4.71 14.66 -6.59
C LEU A 424 4.17 14.62 -8.01
N PHE A 425 3.30 13.65 -8.26
CA PHE A 425 2.55 13.46 -9.50
C PHE A 425 3.39 13.14 -10.73
N TYR A 426 2.70 12.60 -11.72
CA TYR A 426 3.20 12.40 -13.07
C TYR A 426 2.46 13.33 -14.02
N PHE A 427 2.99 13.46 -15.24
CA PHE A 427 2.31 14.11 -16.35
C PHE A 427 2.36 13.22 -17.59
N VAL A 428 1.45 13.46 -18.52
CA VAL A 428 1.30 12.76 -19.80
C VAL A 428 1.54 13.80 -20.89
N PRO A 429 2.62 13.69 -21.69
CA PRO A 429 2.95 14.66 -22.72
C PRO A 429 1.79 15.01 -23.66
N GLY A 430 0.96 14.02 -24.03
CA GLY A 430 -0.22 14.26 -24.86
C GLY A 430 -1.31 15.10 -24.18
N LYS A 431 -1.50 14.97 -22.86
CA LYS A 431 -2.44 15.81 -22.10
C LYS A 431 -1.93 17.25 -22.01
N VAL A 432 -0.65 17.42 -21.66
CA VAL A 432 -0.01 18.74 -21.63
C VAL A 432 -0.07 19.40 -23.01
N SER A 433 0.28 18.68 -24.08
CA SER A 433 0.20 19.19 -25.46
C SER A 433 -1.22 19.62 -25.85
N GLY A 434 -2.23 18.88 -25.39
CA GLY A 434 -3.64 19.23 -25.57
C GLY A 434 -4.00 20.59 -24.96
N HIS A 435 -3.42 20.95 -23.81
CA HIS A 435 -3.63 22.26 -23.19
C HIS A 435 -3.09 23.42 -24.06
N PHE A 436 -2.07 23.16 -24.88
CA PHE A 436 -1.48 24.12 -25.83
C PHE A 436 -2.08 24.05 -27.24
N HIS A 437 -2.99 23.09 -27.51
CA HIS A 437 -3.47 22.77 -28.86
C HIS A 437 -2.34 22.47 -29.88
N CYS A 438 -1.22 21.91 -29.41
CA CYS A 438 -0.09 21.55 -30.27
C CYS A 438 -0.07 20.05 -30.61
N GLN A 439 0.75 19.69 -31.61
CA GLN A 439 1.08 18.29 -31.83
C GLN A 439 1.80 17.72 -30.61
N THR A 440 1.60 16.43 -30.33
CA THR A 440 2.24 15.77 -29.21
C THR A 440 3.67 15.35 -29.61
N PRO A 441 4.72 15.87 -28.94
CA PRO A 441 6.08 15.38 -29.13
C PRO A 441 6.18 13.91 -28.72
N ALA A 442 7.12 13.17 -29.32
CA ALA A 442 7.36 11.80 -28.92
C ALA A 442 7.82 11.74 -27.45
N LEU A 443 7.46 10.65 -26.75
CA LEU A 443 7.83 10.48 -25.34
C LEU A 443 9.35 10.57 -25.13
N GLU A 444 10.15 10.05 -26.07
CA GLU A 444 11.62 10.08 -26.03
C GLU A 444 12.18 11.50 -26.24
N GLU A 445 11.50 12.35 -27.03
CA GLU A 445 11.89 13.76 -27.22
C GLU A 445 11.67 14.56 -25.93
N VAL A 446 10.50 14.44 -25.30
CA VAL A 446 10.21 15.11 -24.02
C VAL A 446 11.16 14.63 -22.93
N ALA A 447 11.40 13.32 -22.88
CA ALA A 447 12.36 12.74 -21.96
C ALA A 447 13.77 13.28 -22.17
N SER A 448 14.23 13.35 -23.43
CA SER A 448 15.56 13.87 -23.75
C SER A 448 15.69 15.34 -23.39
N ALA A 449 14.68 16.17 -23.69
CA ALA A 449 14.68 17.58 -23.30
C ALA A 449 14.75 17.80 -21.79
N LEU A 450 14.03 17.00 -21.00
CA LEU A 450 14.11 17.06 -19.55
C LEU A 450 15.47 16.60 -19.01
N LEU A 451 16.03 15.52 -19.57
CA LEU A 451 17.33 14.98 -19.18
C LEU A 451 18.49 15.93 -19.54
N ASN A 452 18.48 16.48 -20.75
CA ASN A 452 19.46 17.47 -21.22
C ASN A 452 19.42 18.76 -20.37
N ALA A 453 18.25 19.10 -19.83
CA ALA A 453 18.08 20.20 -18.88
C ALA A 453 18.51 19.85 -17.43
N GLY A 454 19.02 18.64 -17.19
CA GLY A 454 19.53 18.20 -15.89
C GLY A 454 18.46 17.64 -14.93
N PHE A 455 17.23 17.42 -15.38
CA PHE A 455 16.20 16.81 -14.55
C PHE A 455 16.26 15.29 -14.60
N LYS A 456 15.83 14.65 -13.51
CA LYS A 456 15.65 13.19 -13.47
C LYS A 456 14.25 12.85 -13.96
N ILE A 457 14.12 11.71 -14.62
CA ILE A 457 12.83 11.20 -15.07
C ILE A 457 12.64 9.72 -14.72
N SER A 458 11.38 9.30 -14.67
CA SER A 458 10.99 7.89 -14.76
C SER A 458 9.65 7.78 -15.46
N ARG A 459 9.25 6.58 -15.88
CA ARG A 459 7.83 6.31 -16.19
C ARG A 459 7.03 6.25 -14.89
N SER A 460 5.73 6.58 -14.93
CA SER A 460 4.86 6.33 -13.78
C SER A 460 4.10 5.01 -13.88
N HIS A 461 3.98 4.25 -12.80
CA HIS A 461 3.22 2.99 -12.80
C HIS A 461 1.70 3.24 -12.92
N ALA A 462 1.24 4.46 -12.63
CA ALA A 462 -0.17 4.80 -12.53
C ALA A 462 -0.84 5.16 -13.88
N CYS A 463 -0.07 5.47 -14.93
CA CYS A 463 -0.62 5.76 -16.25
C CYS A 463 0.37 5.43 -17.38
N ALA A 464 -0.10 4.79 -18.46
CA ALA A 464 0.72 4.52 -19.63
C ALA A 464 1.09 5.82 -20.37
N GLY A 465 2.33 5.89 -20.86
CA GLY A 465 2.83 7.08 -21.57
C GLY A 465 3.08 8.30 -20.66
N SER A 466 3.00 8.12 -19.34
CA SER A 466 3.30 9.18 -18.36
C SER A 466 4.77 9.19 -17.94
N LEU A 467 5.23 10.36 -17.50
CA LEU A 467 6.54 10.60 -16.90
C LEU A 467 6.39 11.21 -15.52
N LYS A 468 7.25 10.80 -14.59
CA LYS A 468 7.61 11.57 -13.41
C LYS A 468 8.91 12.30 -13.67
N THR A 469 9.06 13.47 -13.08
CA THR A 469 10.25 14.30 -13.23
C THR A 469 10.49 15.17 -12.00
N THR A 470 11.76 15.53 -11.76
CA THR A 470 12.12 16.57 -10.80
C THR A 470 11.85 18.00 -11.30
N ALA A 471 11.46 18.15 -12.57
CA ALA A 471 11.12 19.43 -13.18
C ALA A 471 9.80 19.99 -12.61
N SER A 472 9.69 21.32 -12.56
CA SER A 472 8.43 21.97 -12.17
C SER A 472 7.40 21.96 -13.31
N ASN A 473 6.13 22.25 -12.99
CA ASN A 473 5.09 22.43 -14.01
C ASN A 473 5.47 23.46 -15.09
N ARG A 474 6.13 24.55 -14.68
CA ARG A 474 6.64 25.57 -15.61
C ARG A 474 7.70 25.00 -16.55
N ASP A 475 8.64 24.21 -16.02
CA ASP A 475 9.72 23.64 -16.83
C ASP A 475 9.17 22.64 -17.85
N ILE A 476 8.17 21.83 -17.46
CA ILE A 476 7.44 20.93 -18.38
C ILE A 476 6.75 21.74 -19.49
N HIS A 477 6.07 22.82 -19.13
CA HIS A 477 5.45 23.71 -20.11
C HIS A 477 6.47 24.38 -21.03
N ASP A 478 7.63 24.77 -20.52
CA ASP A 478 8.71 25.37 -21.31
C ASP A 478 9.30 24.38 -22.30
N VAL A 479 9.40 23.09 -21.95
CA VAL A 479 9.73 22.02 -22.93
C VAL A 479 8.71 22.01 -24.07
N ILE A 480 7.41 22.03 -23.76
CA ILE A 480 6.37 22.05 -24.80
C ILE A 480 6.42 23.33 -25.64
N ARG A 481 6.67 24.51 -25.03
CA ARG A 481 6.88 25.77 -25.76
C ARG A 481 8.10 25.69 -26.69
N GLY A 482 9.19 25.08 -26.25
CA GLY A 482 10.36 24.82 -27.07
C GLY A 482 10.03 23.94 -28.29
N PHE A 483 9.21 22.90 -28.09
CA PHE A 483 8.72 22.07 -29.19
C PHE A 483 7.83 22.85 -30.17
N ILE A 484 6.97 23.74 -29.66
CA ILE A 484 6.09 24.59 -30.48
C ILE A 484 6.90 25.58 -31.34
N LYS A 485 8.06 26.06 -30.88
CA LYS A 485 8.96 26.88 -31.71
C LYS A 485 9.46 26.13 -32.95
N LEU A 486 9.61 24.80 -32.84
CA LEU A 486 9.98 23.92 -33.97
C LEU A 486 8.75 23.46 -34.78
N ASN A 487 7.59 23.34 -34.13
CA ASN A 487 6.34 22.84 -34.69
C ASN A 487 5.17 23.81 -34.38
N PRO A 488 5.06 24.93 -35.11
CA PRO A 488 4.16 26.03 -34.75
C PRO A 488 2.68 25.64 -34.75
N VAL A 489 1.94 26.18 -33.77
CA VAL A 489 0.48 26.04 -33.67
C VAL A 489 -0.22 27.08 -34.53
N LYS A 490 -1.34 26.70 -35.15
CA LYS A 490 -2.22 27.62 -35.89
C LYS A 490 -3.09 28.44 -34.92
N THR A 491 -2.54 29.54 -34.41
CA THR A 491 -3.19 30.38 -33.38
C THR A 491 -4.48 31.03 -33.86
N ASP A 492 -4.63 31.25 -35.17
CA ASP A 492 -5.85 31.75 -35.83
C ASP A 492 -7.07 30.84 -35.60
N LYS A 493 -6.85 29.56 -35.32
CA LYS A 493 -7.91 28.57 -35.06
C LYS A 493 -8.25 28.40 -33.58
N ILE A 494 -7.55 29.09 -32.69
CA ILE A 494 -7.78 29.01 -31.26
C ILE A 494 -8.76 30.13 -30.86
N PRO A 495 -9.87 29.81 -30.18
CA PRO A 495 -10.80 30.84 -29.70
C PRO A 495 -10.11 31.89 -28.82
N PRO A 496 -10.43 33.19 -28.93
CA PRO A 496 -9.80 34.25 -28.11
C PRO A 496 -9.96 34.04 -26.59
N SER A 497 -11.01 33.33 -26.16
CA SER A 497 -11.26 32.99 -24.76
C SER A 497 -10.47 31.77 -24.27
N SER A 498 -9.78 31.04 -25.15
CA SER A 498 -9.08 29.81 -24.80
C SER A 498 -7.90 30.10 -23.87
N PRO A 499 -7.75 29.38 -22.75
CA PRO A 499 -6.56 29.43 -21.91
C PRO A 499 -5.26 29.10 -22.65
N ALA A 500 -5.34 28.40 -23.78
CA ALA A 500 -4.19 28.04 -24.60
C ALA A 500 -3.43 29.27 -25.12
N LEU A 501 -4.12 30.36 -25.47
CA LEU A 501 -3.46 31.59 -25.92
C LEU A 501 -2.57 32.20 -24.84
N ARG A 502 -2.99 32.12 -23.57
CA ARG A 502 -2.18 32.57 -22.42
C ARG A 502 -0.96 31.68 -22.19
N LEU A 503 -1.13 30.36 -22.33
CA LEU A 503 -0.03 29.41 -22.26
C LEU A 503 1.03 29.69 -23.34
N LEU A 504 0.58 29.95 -24.57
CA LEU A 504 1.41 30.21 -25.75
C LEU A 504 2.13 31.56 -25.68
N ALA A 505 1.50 32.59 -25.11
CA ALA A 505 2.07 33.94 -25.02
C ALA A 505 3.23 34.05 -24.01
N LYS A 506 3.38 33.07 -23.11
CA LYS A 506 4.44 33.09 -22.09
C LYS A 506 5.77 32.65 -22.70
N GLU A 507 6.79 33.49 -22.60
CA GLU A 507 8.15 33.13 -23.06
C GLU A 507 8.76 32.05 -22.15
N PRO A 508 9.34 30.98 -22.73
CA PRO A 508 9.98 29.92 -21.95
C PRO A 508 11.27 30.41 -21.30
N LYS A 509 11.48 30.04 -20.03
CA LYS A 509 12.74 30.29 -19.31
C LYS A 509 13.75 29.17 -19.52
N LEU A 510 13.26 27.95 -19.72
CA LEU A 510 14.07 26.80 -20.09
C LEU A 510 14.19 26.71 -21.61
N ILE A 511 15.43 26.55 -22.10
CA ILE A 511 15.71 26.26 -23.50
C ILE A 511 15.69 24.74 -23.67
N ALA A 512 14.72 24.22 -24.42
CA ALA A 512 14.55 22.79 -24.61
C ALA A 512 15.53 22.26 -25.67
N ASP A 513 16.33 21.26 -25.30
CA ASP A 513 17.23 20.53 -26.21
C ASP A 513 16.67 19.12 -26.46
N PHE A 514 16.11 18.89 -27.65
CA PHE A 514 15.51 17.61 -28.02
C PHE A 514 16.50 16.57 -28.58
N THR A 515 17.81 16.87 -28.57
CA THR A 515 18.83 15.88 -28.97
C THR A 515 18.73 14.65 -28.08
N ARG A 516 18.84 13.46 -28.69
CA ARG A 516 18.61 12.19 -27.98
C ARG A 516 19.56 12.03 -26.79
N HIS A 517 19.02 11.99 -25.58
CA HIS A 517 19.81 11.70 -24.38
C HIS A 517 19.97 10.18 -24.19
N PRO A 518 21.17 9.66 -23.82
CA PRO A 518 21.40 8.22 -23.62
C PRO A 518 20.42 7.55 -22.65
N ASP A 519 20.11 8.22 -21.53
CA ASP A 519 19.21 7.68 -20.51
C ASP A 519 17.72 7.70 -20.91
N SER A 520 17.36 8.36 -22.01
CA SER A 520 15.99 8.29 -22.54
C SER A 520 15.66 6.89 -23.07
N ALA A 521 16.67 6.10 -23.46
CA ALA A 521 16.53 4.72 -23.90
C ALA A 521 16.02 3.77 -22.80
N VAL A 522 16.15 4.14 -21.52
CA VAL A 522 15.57 3.37 -20.41
C VAL A 522 14.04 3.29 -20.54
N LEU A 523 13.41 4.27 -21.21
CA LEU A 523 11.97 4.27 -21.45
C LEU A 523 11.51 3.23 -22.47
N SER A 524 12.37 2.73 -23.36
CA SER A 524 11.99 1.77 -24.41
C SER A 524 12.11 0.31 -23.95
N LYS A 525 12.97 0.02 -22.96
CA LYS A 525 13.22 -1.34 -22.43
C LYS A 525 12.09 -1.92 -21.56
N VAL A 526 11.17 -1.09 -21.08
CA VAL A 526 10.09 -1.48 -20.14
C VAL A 526 8.74 -1.73 -20.86
N ARG A 527 8.74 -1.73 -22.20
CA ARG A 527 7.53 -1.81 -23.03
C ARG A 527 6.97 -3.24 -23.05
N LEU A 528 5.98 -3.49 -22.19
CA LEU A 528 4.79 -4.35 -22.38
C LEU A 528 4.31 -4.97 -21.06
N VAL A 529 5.17 -5.08 -20.05
CA VAL A 529 4.80 -5.82 -18.83
C VAL A 529 4.11 -4.92 -17.79
N ARG A 530 4.45 -3.62 -17.76
CA ARG A 530 3.91 -2.66 -16.78
C ARG A 530 2.40 -2.40 -16.97
N TYR A 531 1.97 -2.23 -18.22
CA TYR A 531 0.57 -1.96 -18.58
C TYR A 531 0.09 -3.09 -19.47
N GLN A 532 -0.79 -3.94 -18.95
CA GLN A 532 -1.37 -5.02 -19.71
C GLN A 532 -2.53 -4.48 -20.55
N GLU A 533 -2.61 -4.89 -21.81
CA GLU A 533 -3.82 -4.69 -22.60
C GLU A 533 -4.94 -5.52 -22.02
N ASN A 534 -6.13 -4.94 -21.98
CA ASN A 534 -7.28 -5.58 -21.41
C ASN A 534 -7.67 -6.83 -22.24
N PRO A 535 -7.59 -8.06 -21.70
CA PRO A 535 -7.85 -9.26 -22.47
C PRO A 535 -9.34 -9.56 -22.66
N THR A 536 -10.29 -8.88 -21.99
CA THR A 536 -11.74 -9.09 -22.21
C THR A 536 -12.61 -7.81 -22.08
N PRO A 537 -13.80 -7.75 -22.72
CA PRO A 537 -14.71 -6.58 -22.67
C PRO A 537 -15.26 -6.21 -21.28
N HIS A 538 -15.22 -7.11 -20.28
CA HIS A 538 -15.75 -6.92 -18.92
C HIS A 538 -14.69 -7.03 -17.83
N TRP A 539 -13.46 -6.62 -18.15
CA TRP A 539 -12.34 -6.66 -17.23
C TRP A 539 -12.45 -5.64 -16.11
N GLY A 540 -12.39 -6.13 -14.88
CA GLY A 540 -12.56 -5.33 -13.67
C GLY A 540 -12.68 -6.18 -12.41
N PRO A 541 -12.99 -5.56 -11.26
CA PRO A 541 -13.32 -6.29 -10.05
C PRO A 541 -14.59 -7.13 -10.29
N GLY A 542 -14.50 -8.45 -10.10
CA GLY A 542 -15.68 -9.32 -10.15
C GLY A 542 -16.73 -8.94 -9.11
N ALA A 543 -18.00 -9.28 -9.38
CA ALA A 543 -19.08 -9.02 -8.44
C ALA A 543 -18.88 -9.80 -7.13
N ARG A 544 -19.23 -9.18 -6.00
CA ARG A 544 -19.24 -9.86 -4.70
C ARG A 544 -20.21 -11.03 -4.76
N ALA A 545 -19.78 -12.21 -4.31
CA ALA A 545 -20.63 -13.39 -4.29
C ALA A 545 -21.89 -13.16 -3.44
N THR A 546 -23.06 -13.31 -4.07
CA THR A 546 -24.33 -13.45 -3.36
C THR A 546 -24.53 -14.94 -3.10
N GLY A 547 -24.10 -15.42 -1.93
CA GLY A 547 -24.54 -16.74 -1.46
C GLY A 547 -26.08 -16.80 -1.41
N LYS A 548 -26.67 -18.00 -1.34
CA LYS A 548 -28.12 -18.20 -1.13
C LYS A 548 -28.56 -17.41 0.12
N ALA A 549 -28.98 -16.16 -0.06
CA ALA A 549 -29.23 -15.25 1.04
C ALA A 549 -30.49 -15.70 1.78
N ASN A 550 -30.44 -15.61 3.11
CA ASN A 550 -31.60 -15.80 3.97
C ASN A 550 -32.70 -14.80 3.55
N PRO A 551 -33.89 -15.23 3.11
CA PRO A 551 -34.92 -14.37 2.51
C PRO A 551 -35.30 -13.15 3.35
N LYS A 552 -35.15 -13.26 4.68
CA LYS A 552 -35.46 -12.19 5.64
C LYS A 552 -34.49 -10.99 5.58
N LEU A 553 -33.22 -11.21 5.22
CA LEU A 553 -32.22 -10.13 5.12
C LEU A 553 -32.29 -9.37 3.79
N LYS A 554 -32.77 -10.03 2.73
CA LYS A 554 -32.99 -9.40 1.42
C LYS A 554 -34.15 -8.39 1.48
N ARG A 555 -35.26 -8.79 2.12
CA ARG A 555 -36.46 -7.98 2.26
C ARG A 555 -36.24 -6.69 3.06
N LYS A 556 -35.46 -6.76 4.14
CA LYS A 556 -35.09 -5.58 4.94
C LYS A 556 -34.22 -4.58 4.16
N ARG A 557 -33.30 -5.07 3.31
CA ARG A 557 -32.45 -4.21 2.47
C ARG A 557 -33.21 -3.54 1.33
N GLU A 558 -34.24 -4.20 0.80
CA GLU A 558 -35.12 -3.65 -0.23
C GLU A 558 -36.06 -2.58 0.38
N GLU A 559 -36.62 -2.83 1.58
CA GLU A 559 -37.41 -1.85 2.33
C GLU A 559 -36.60 -0.61 2.76
N ASP A 560 -35.35 -0.79 3.19
CA ASP A 560 -34.45 0.32 3.55
C ASP A 560 -34.01 1.15 2.33
N ALA A 561 -33.97 0.56 1.13
CA ALA A 561 -33.60 1.24 -0.12
C ALA A 561 -34.77 2.05 -0.73
N GLU A 562 -36.00 1.56 -0.62
CA GLU A 562 -37.20 2.28 -1.06
C GLU A 562 -37.52 3.49 -0.15
N GLY A 563 -37.21 3.40 1.14
CA GLY A 563 -37.41 4.51 2.09
C GLY A 563 -36.48 5.72 1.90
N MET A 564 -35.36 5.58 1.16
CA MET A 564 -34.43 6.68 0.88
C MET A 564 -34.68 7.38 -0.47
N ALA A 565 -35.58 6.86 -1.31
CA ALA A 565 -35.86 7.40 -2.64
C ALA A 565 -36.98 8.46 -2.67
N VAL A 566 -37.59 8.77 -1.52
CA VAL A 566 -38.73 9.69 -1.42
C VAL A 566 -38.35 10.86 -0.52
N ASP A 567 -37.50 11.76 -1.00
CA ASP A 567 -37.52 13.18 -0.60
C ASP A 567 -36.59 14.02 -1.50
N GLY A 568 -37.21 14.88 -2.33
CA GLY A 568 -36.63 16.17 -2.74
C GLY A 568 -36.06 16.30 -4.15
N ALA A 569 -36.91 16.56 -5.14
CA ALA A 569 -36.57 17.42 -6.27
C ALA A 569 -37.74 18.40 -6.51
N PRO A 570 -37.53 19.73 -6.45
CA PRO A 570 -38.57 20.68 -6.83
C PRO A 570 -38.73 20.70 -8.36
N ALA A 571 -39.97 20.61 -8.83
CA ALA A 571 -40.32 20.74 -10.24
C ALA A 571 -40.11 22.18 -10.72
N ASP A 572 -39.32 22.35 -11.77
CA ASP A 572 -39.16 23.60 -12.51
C ASP A 572 -40.34 23.75 -13.47
N ASP A 573 -41.24 24.66 -13.12
CA ASP A 573 -42.42 25.02 -13.90
C ASP A 573 -42.18 26.37 -14.58
N SER A 574 -41.62 26.33 -15.78
CA SER A 574 -41.57 27.50 -16.66
C SER A 574 -41.51 27.11 -18.14
N LYS A 575 -42.64 26.59 -18.64
CA LYS A 575 -43.04 26.78 -20.04
C LYS A 575 -44.24 27.70 -20.08
N LYS A 576 -44.19 28.76 -20.88
CA LYS A 576 -45.28 29.17 -21.80
C LYS A 576 -44.81 30.26 -22.78
N PRO A 577 -45.53 30.49 -23.89
CA PRO A 577 -44.95 30.62 -25.22
C PRO A 577 -45.24 31.99 -25.88
N GLU A 578 -44.81 32.11 -27.14
CA GLU A 578 -44.85 33.25 -28.08
C GLU A 578 -43.76 34.31 -27.91
#